data_AF-A0A382VAS8-F1
#
_entry.id   AF-A0A382VAS8-F1
#
_cell.length_a   1.000
_cell.length_b   1.000
_cell.length_c   1.000
_cell.angle_alpha   90.00
_cell.angle_beta   90.00
_cell.angle_gamma   90.00
#
_symmetry.space_group_name_H-M   'P 1'
#
loop_
_entity.id
_entity.type
_entity.pdbx_description
1 polymer ?
#
loop_
_entity_poly.entity_id
_entity_poly.type
_entity_poly.pdbx_seq_one_letter_code
_entity_poly.pdbx_strand_id
1 'polypeptide(L)'
;RELDMTVEITHNGGIFDELKGFCKWLEISWFDFLMTFYNSRRSHSENITKLYDTFREQTVEDIFDTRDELNTGIQKNIDMYLDSEGSSNEMANAKVLAFFQLQEEIHEALFKQAKKFLTDRGSLDPNLILYLNELEEYCRLKKVDVTSDLELKMTCNFDFAAIKEQAYAVDPRSFKLLEPSEVTICHSKEQKEMIKGYLHQYGTTLDGLGRILMRVYPTKRLFRQIKDGDLKLQSSGIEVSSVERHPTFQ
;
A
#
# COMPACT_ATOMS: atom_id res chain seq x y z
N ARG A 1 0.91 19.52 1.19
CA ARG A 1 -0.46 18.98 1.00
C ARG A 1 -0.49 17.86 -0.02
N GLU A 2 -0.26 18.09 -1.33
CA GLU A 2 -0.29 16.97 -2.31
C GLU A 2 0.76 15.88 -2.04
N LEU A 3 1.98 16.25 -1.65
CA LEU A 3 3.01 15.26 -1.29
C LEU A 3 2.59 14.46 -0.04
N ASP A 4 1.93 15.10 0.92
CA ASP A 4 1.38 14.42 2.11
C ASP A 4 0.32 13.40 1.69
N MET A 5 -0.52 13.73 0.70
CA MET A 5 -1.46 12.78 0.11
C MET A 5 -0.74 11.61 -0.57
N THR A 6 0.35 11.85 -1.28
CA THR A 6 1.18 10.76 -1.84
C THR A 6 1.66 9.82 -0.74
N VAL A 7 2.16 10.35 0.37
CA VAL A 7 2.60 9.55 1.52
C VAL A 7 1.42 8.78 2.13
N GLU A 8 0.25 9.39 2.27
CA GLU A 8 -0.95 8.73 2.80
C GLU A 8 -1.43 7.54 1.97
N ILE A 9 -1.40 7.66 0.63
CA ILE A 9 -1.92 6.61 -0.27
C ILE A 9 -0.88 5.55 -0.64
N THR A 10 0.41 5.79 -0.40
CA THR A 10 1.50 4.87 -0.79
C THR A 10 2.34 4.33 0.37
N HIS A 11 2.55 5.10 1.44
CA HIS A 11 3.41 4.69 2.56
C HIS A 11 2.59 4.26 3.78
N ASN A 12 1.61 5.07 4.15
CA ASN A 12 0.87 4.87 5.40
C ASN A 12 0.02 3.60 5.35
N GLY A 13 -0.11 2.94 6.49
CA GLY A 13 -0.87 1.69 6.59
C GLY A 13 -0.18 0.46 5.99
N GLY A 14 1.02 0.59 5.42
CA GLY A 14 1.80 -0.52 4.87
C GLY A 14 1.26 -1.05 3.54
N ILE A 15 0.67 -0.18 2.71
CA ILE A 15 0.01 -0.54 1.44
C ILE A 15 0.98 -1.20 0.44
N PHE A 16 2.23 -0.74 0.43
CA PHE A 16 3.29 -1.20 -0.48
C PHE A 16 4.55 -1.66 0.28
N ASP A 17 4.39 -2.34 1.43
CA ASP A 17 5.51 -2.87 2.22
C ASP A 17 6.41 -3.81 1.38
N GLU A 18 5.83 -4.55 0.44
CA GLU A 18 6.51 -5.41 -0.53
C GLU A 18 7.51 -4.64 -1.40
N LEU A 19 7.00 -3.62 -2.09
CA LEU A 19 7.80 -2.79 -3.00
C LEU A 19 8.81 -1.95 -2.23
N LYS A 20 8.46 -1.49 -1.03
CA LYS A 20 9.37 -0.78 -0.12
C LYS A 20 10.55 -1.65 0.30
N GLY A 21 10.32 -2.92 0.64
CA GLY A 21 11.41 -3.86 0.95
C GLY A 21 12.30 -4.10 -0.27
N PHE A 22 11.71 -4.24 -1.45
CA PHE A 22 12.49 -4.35 -2.70
C PHE A 22 13.35 -3.11 -2.96
N CYS A 23 12.81 -1.89 -2.76
CA CYS A 23 13.59 -0.65 -2.87
C CYS A 23 14.76 -0.63 -1.87
N LYS A 24 14.53 -1.12 -0.64
CA LYS A 24 15.57 -1.22 0.39
C LYS A 24 16.71 -2.15 -0.04
N TRP A 25 16.39 -3.29 -0.66
CA TRP A 25 17.41 -4.19 -1.21
C TRP A 25 18.22 -3.53 -2.33
N LEU A 26 17.57 -2.73 -3.18
CA LEU A 26 18.24 -1.95 -4.24
C LEU A 26 19.06 -0.75 -3.71
N GLU A 27 19.13 -0.58 -2.40
CA GLU A 27 19.74 0.60 -1.76
C GLU A 27 19.12 1.91 -2.26
N ILE A 28 17.82 1.90 -2.55
CA ILE A 28 17.03 3.07 -2.94
C ILE A 28 16.25 3.55 -1.73
N SER A 29 16.38 4.84 -1.42
CA SER A 29 15.52 5.51 -0.45
C SER A 29 14.06 5.41 -0.89
N TRP A 30 13.21 4.83 -0.04
CA TRP A 30 11.77 4.73 -0.29
C TRP A 30 11.13 6.09 -0.57
N PHE A 31 11.56 7.14 0.13
CA PHE A 31 11.02 8.49 -0.08
C PHE A 31 11.53 9.12 -1.38
N ASP A 32 12.75 8.84 -1.81
CA ASP A 32 13.23 9.30 -3.12
C ASP A 32 12.46 8.60 -4.24
N PHE A 33 12.18 7.30 -4.08
CA PHE A 33 11.31 6.55 -4.98
C PHE A 33 9.91 7.18 -5.04
N LEU A 34 9.27 7.45 -3.90
CA LEU A 34 7.97 8.13 -3.87
C LEU A 34 8.01 9.55 -4.44
N MET A 35 9.10 10.28 -4.26
CA MET A 35 9.27 11.58 -4.90
C MET A 35 9.25 11.48 -6.42
N THR A 36 9.81 10.42 -6.99
CA THR A 36 9.70 10.21 -8.44
C THR A 36 8.27 9.91 -8.88
N PHE A 37 7.49 9.15 -8.11
CA PHE A 37 6.06 8.97 -8.37
C PHE A 37 5.30 10.29 -8.30
N TYR A 38 5.54 11.08 -7.25
CA TYR A 38 4.91 12.39 -7.02
C TYR A 38 5.24 13.38 -8.14
N ASN A 39 6.51 13.46 -8.56
CA ASN A 39 6.93 14.40 -9.60
C ASN A 39 6.25 14.13 -10.95
N SER A 40 5.91 12.87 -11.25
CA SER A 40 5.19 12.48 -12.45
C SER A 40 3.70 12.16 -12.21
N ARG A 41 3.12 12.60 -11.07
CA ARG A 41 1.74 12.23 -10.66
C ARG A 41 0.68 12.51 -11.72
N ARG A 42 0.85 13.59 -12.48
CA ARG A 42 -0.07 14.02 -13.56
C ARG A 42 0.19 13.33 -14.91
N SER A 43 1.12 12.38 -14.96
CA SER A 43 1.52 11.66 -16.18
C SER A 43 1.30 10.16 -16.08
N HIS A 44 0.82 9.66 -14.92
CA HIS A 44 0.54 8.24 -14.73
C HIS A 44 -0.78 7.83 -15.40
N SER A 45 -1.87 8.56 -15.11
CA SER A 45 -3.19 8.37 -15.71
C SER A 45 -4.07 9.61 -15.54
N GLU A 46 -5.17 9.68 -16.28
CA GLU A 46 -6.18 10.74 -16.13
C GLU A 46 -6.84 10.70 -14.75
N ASN A 47 -7.13 9.51 -14.21
CA ASN A 47 -7.79 9.38 -12.91
C ASN A 47 -6.88 9.74 -11.73
N ILE A 48 -5.60 9.37 -11.78
CA ILE A 48 -4.61 9.83 -10.78
C ILE A 48 -4.45 11.34 -10.87
N THR A 49 -4.40 11.91 -12.09
CA THR A 49 -4.35 13.38 -12.27
C THR A 49 -5.56 14.04 -11.61
N LYS A 50 -6.76 13.53 -11.88
CA LYS A 50 -8.01 14.03 -11.28
C LYS A 50 -8.01 13.91 -9.75
N LEU A 51 -7.51 12.81 -9.18
CA LEU A 51 -7.38 12.65 -7.72
C LEU A 51 -6.55 13.80 -7.11
N TYR A 52 -5.39 14.11 -7.70
CA TYR A 52 -4.52 15.18 -7.20
C TYR A 52 -5.12 16.57 -7.41
N ASP A 53 -5.71 16.82 -8.56
CA ASP A 53 -6.27 18.14 -8.88
C ASP A 53 -7.50 18.43 -8.01
N THR A 54 -8.41 17.47 -7.84
CA THR A 54 -9.55 17.59 -6.90
C THR A 54 -9.08 17.77 -5.45
N PHE A 55 -8.10 17.00 -5.00
CA PHE A 55 -7.56 17.19 -3.65
C PHE A 55 -6.91 18.57 -3.46
N ARG A 56 -6.22 19.07 -4.49
CA ARG A 56 -5.61 20.41 -4.48
C ARG A 56 -6.69 21.50 -4.43
N GLU A 57 -7.74 21.39 -5.24
CA GLU A 57 -8.88 22.30 -5.23
C GLU A 57 -9.52 22.35 -3.84
N GLN A 58 -9.93 21.20 -3.31
CA GLN A 58 -10.57 21.08 -2.00
C GLN A 58 -9.69 21.57 -0.83
N THR A 59 -8.36 21.51 -0.96
CA THR A 59 -7.46 21.95 0.11
C THR A 59 -6.99 23.40 -0.01
N VAL A 60 -7.42 24.13 -1.05
CA VAL A 60 -7.03 25.53 -1.30
C VAL A 60 -8.23 26.47 -1.41
N GLU A 61 -9.40 25.98 -1.86
CA GLU A 61 -10.59 26.81 -2.12
C GLU A 61 -11.13 27.57 -0.90
N ASP A 62 -10.90 27.09 0.32
CA ASP A 62 -11.35 27.72 1.58
C ASP A 62 -10.20 28.36 2.40
N ILE A 63 -9.07 28.68 1.77
CA ILE A 63 -7.98 29.41 2.43
C ILE A 63 -8.08 30.89 2.06
N PHE A 64 -8.34 31.73 3.06
CA PHE A 64 -8.44 33.18 2.92
C PHE A 64 -7.22 33.86 3.54
N ASP A 65 -6.61 34.79 2.82
CA ASP A 65 -5.43 35.53 3.30
C ASP A 65 -5.83 36.62 4.31
N THR A 66 -7.08 37.10 4.24
CA THR A 66 -7.60 38.14 5.12
C THR A 66 -8.96 37.80 5.74
N ARG A 67 -9.25 38.42 6.88
CA ARG A 67 -10.53 38.29 7.58
C ARG A 67 -11.71 38.81 6.75
N ASP A 68 -11.50 39.83 5.93
CA ASP A 68 -12.56 40.42 5.10
C ASP A 68 -12.95 39.52 3.93
N GLU A 69 -11.96 38.85 3.32
CA GLU A 69 -12.19 37.81 2.31
C GLU A 69 -12.95 36.63 2.90
N LEU A 70 -12.55 36.16 4.10
CA LEU A 70 -13.26 35.11 4.83
C LEU A 70 -14.72 35.49 5.09
N ASN A 71 -14.97 36.68 5.64
CA ASN A 71 -16.33 37.16 5.92
C ASN A 71 -17.18 37.23 4.65
N THR A 72 -16.60 37.69 3.55
CA THR A 72 -17.29 37.78 2.25
C THR A 72 -17.58 36.40 1.66
N GLY A 73 -16.62 35.46 1.76
CA GLY A 73 -16.77 34.08 1.32
C GLY A 73 -17.87 33.34 2.10
N ILE A 74 -17.83 33.42 3.43
CA ILE A 74 -18.83 32.80 4.31
C ILE A 74 -20.21 33.39 4.06
N GLN A 75 -20.36 34.72 3.97
CA GLN A 75 -21.67 35.34 3.75
C GLN A 75 -22.30 34.94 2.42
N LYS A 76 -21.49 34.75 1.37
CA LYS A 76 -21.98 34.32 0.05
C LYS A 76 -22.39 32.85 0.01
N ASN A 77 -21.77 32.01 0.84
CA ASN A 77 -21.93 30.56 0.81
C ASN A 77 -22.48 30.01 2.13
N ILE A 78 -23.19 30.82 2.93
CA ILE A 78 -23.57 30.45 4.30
C ILE A 78 -24.43 29.19 4.36
N ASP A 79 -25.29 28.99 3.37
CA ASP A 79 -26.13 27.79 3.27
C ASP A 79 -25.29 26.52 3.08
N MET A 80 -24.17 26.60 2.34
CA MET A 80 -23.24 25.49 2.14
C MET A 80 -22.51 25.09 3.42
N TYR A 81 -22.16 26.07 4.27
CA TYR A 81 -21.53 25.79 5.57
C TYR A 81 -22.53 25.34 6.64
N LEU A 82 -23.81 25.69 6.49
CA LEU A 82 -24.89 25.21 7.36
C LEU A 82 -25.35 23.81 6.99
N ASP A 83 -25.16 23.39 5.74
CA ASP A 83 -25.38 22.02 5.33
C ASP A 83 -24.26 21.13 5.86
N SER A 84 -24.61 20.06 6.57
CA SER A 84 -23.66 19.20 7.31
C SER A 84 -22.67 18.43 6.43
N GLU A 85 -22.75 18.59 5.11
CA GLU A 85 -21.82 18.00 4.14
C GLU A 85 -20.48 18.76 4.04
N GLY A 86 -20.38 19.97 4.61
CA GLY A 86 -19.23 20.89 4.45
C GLY A 86 -17.98 20.62 5.29
N SER A 87 -17.88 19.51 6.04
CA SER A 87 -16.65 19.09 6.73
C SER A 87 -16.21 17.72 6.21
N SER A 88 -16.01 17.63 4.90
CA SER A 88 -15.42 16.44 4.29
C SER A 88 -13.93 16.43 4.64
N ASN A 89 -13.44 15.43 5.38
CA ASN A 89 -11.98 15.27 5.55
C ASN A 89 -11.38 14.91 4.19
N GLU A 90 -10.82 15.90 3.50
CA GLU A 90 -10.35 15.81 2.11
C GLU A 90 -9.30 14.71 1.97
N MET A 91 -8.43 14.59 2.98
CA MET A 91 -7.40 13.55 3.03
C MET A 91 -8.03 12.16 3.17
N ALA A 92 -9.03 12.00 4.03
CA ALA A 92 -9.73 10.73 4.17
C ALA A 92 -10.45 10.36 2.86
N ASN A 93 -11.14 11.31 2.23
CA ASN A 93 -11.83 11.10 0.96
C ASN A 93 -10.86 10.69 -0.15
N ALA A 94 -9.75 11.42 -0.30
CA ALA A 94 -8.72 11.09 -1.27
C ALA A 94 -8.12 9.69 -1.03
N LYS A 95 -7.89 9.33 0.24
CA LYS A 95 -7.38 8.00 0.61
C LYS A 95 -8.35 6.87 0.30
N VAL A 96 -9.64 7.09 0.54
CA VAL A 96 -10.71 6.13 0.20
C VAL A 96 -10.81 5.94 -1.30
N LEU A 97 -10.79 7.04 -2.06
CA LEU A 97 -10.81 7.01 -3.52
C LEU A 97 -9.58 6.28 -4.07
N ALA A 98 -8.38 6.62 -3.58
CA ALA A 98 -7.14 5.98 -3.97
C ALA A 98 -7.14 4.47 -3.68
N PHE A 99 -7.62 4.07 -2.50
CA PHE A 99 -7.57 2.67 -2.07
C PHE A 99 -8.65 1.78 -2.69
N PHE A 100 -9.88 2.27 -2.86
CA PHE A 100 -10.98 1.42 -3.36
C PHE A 100 -11.26 1.56 -4.85
N GLN A 101 -10.82 2.66 -5.49
CA GLN A 101 -11.12 2.90 -6.91
C GLN A 101 -9.87 3.00 -7.78
N LEU A 102 -8.78 3.60 -7.28
CA LEU A 102 -7.57 3.85 -8.08
C LEU A 102 -6.39 2.96 -7.71
N GLN A 103 -6.63 1.92 -6.91
CA GLN A 103 -5.55 1.12 -6.34
C GLN A 103 -4.73 0.41 -7.42
N GLU A 104 -5.40 -0.11 -8.46
CA GLU A 104 -4.74 -0.79 -9.57
C GLU A 104 -3.87 0.18 -10.37
N GLU A 105 -4.37 1.37 -10.70
CA GLU A 105 -3.60 2.38 -11.44
C GLU A 105 -2.38 2.88 -10.65
N ILE A 106 -2.54 3.12 -9.34
CA ILE A 106 -1.43 3.54 -8.46
C ILE A 106 -0.38 2.42 -8.40
N HIS A 107 -0.85 1.18 -8.31
CA HIS A 107 0.01 0.02 -8.23
C HIS A 107 0.82 -0.18 -9.52
N GLU A 108 0.18 -0.16 -10.68
CA GLU A 108 0.85 -0.23 -11.98
C GLU A 108 1.86 0.89 -12.16
N ALA A 109 1.52 2.12 -11.77
CA ALA A 109 2.42 3.27 -11.87
C ALA A 109 3.69 3.10 -11.02
N LEU A 110 3.56 2.62 -9.77
CA LEU A 110 4.70 2.34 -8.89
C LEU A 110 5.57 1.19 -9.42
N PHE A 111 4.97 0.09 -9.90
CA PHE A 111 5.75 -1.04 -10.43
C PHE A 111 6.41 -0.73 -11.77
N LYS A 112 5.75 0.03 -12.64
CA LYS A 112 6.35 0.57 -13.86
C LYS A 112 7.59 1.43 -13.55
N GLN A 113 7.52 2.23 -12.49
CA GLN A 113 8.65 3.04 -12.04
C GLN A 113 9.80 2.17 -11.50
N ALA A 114 9.51 1.12 -10.71
CA ALA A 114 10.52 0.18 -10.26
C ALA A 114 11.23 -0.55 -11.42
N LYS A 115 10.47 -0.99 -12.43
CA LYS A 115 11.02 -1.59 -13.66
C LYS A 115 11.92 -0.60 -14.41
N LYS A 116 11.50 0.67 -14.50
CA LYS A 116 12.30 1.74 -15.11
C LYS A 116 13.62 1.97 -14.35
N PHE A 117 13.59 2.04 -13.02
CA PHE A 117 14.81 2.21 -12.22
C PHE A 117 15.86 1.11 -12.47
N LEU A 118 15.44 -0.15 -12.57
CA LEU A 118 16.34 -1.25 -12.89
C LEU A 118 16.90 -1.16 -14.31
N THR A 119 16.06 -0.72 -15.26
CA THR A 119 16.46 -0.51 -16.66
C THR A 119 17.53 0.57 -16.76
N ASP A 120 17.30 1.73 -16.12
CA ASP A 120 18.21 2.88 -16.15
C ASP A 120 19.56 2.57 -15.47
N ARG A 121 19.57 1.65 -14.49
CA ARG A 121 20.80 1.15 -13.84
C ARG A 121 21.52 0.02 -14.60
N GLY A 122 20.98 -0.45 -15.73
CA GLY A 122 21.51 -1.60 -16.46
C GLY A 122 21.53 -2.90 -15.63
N SER A 123 20.73 -2.97 -14.57
CA SER A 123 20.71 -4.09 -13.61
C SER A 123 19.52 -5.03 -13.84
N LEU A 124 18.71 -4.76 -14.86
CA LEU A 124 17.53 -5.55 -15.16
C LEU A 124 17.94 -6.88 -15.82
N ASP A 125 17.71 -7.97 -15.12
CA ASP A 125 17.90 -9.34 -15.64
C ASP A 125 16.56 -10.10 -15.73
N PRO A 126 16.49 -11.22 -16.48
CA PRO A 126 15.24 -11.96 -16.66
C PRO A 126 14.60 -12.45 -15.36
N ASN A 127 15.38 -12.78 -14.33
CA ASN A 127 14.83 -13.18 -13.03
C ASN A 127 14.23 -11.99 -12.29
N LEU A 128 14.86 -10.81 -12.37
CA LEU A 128 14.31 -9.60 -11.75
C LEU A 128 13.04 -9.12 -12.46
N ILE A 129 12.96 -9.26 -13.78
CA ILE A 129 11.72 -8.98 -14.53
C ILE A 129 10.60 -9.92 -14.05
N LEU A 130 10.88 -11.23 -13.99
CA LEU A 130 9.92 -12.22 -13.53
C LEU A 130 9.48 -11.95 -12.09
N TYR A 131 10.44 -11.70 -11.19
CA TYR A 131 10.16 -11.37 -9.80
C TYR A 131 9.29 -10.13 -9.67
N LEU A 132 9.57 -9.05 -10.40
CA LEU A 132 8.76 -7.83 -10.32
C LEU A 132 7.34 -8.04 -10.82
N ASN A 133 7.15 -8.81 -11.89
CA ASN A 133 5.81 -9.14 -12.39
C ASN A 133 5.04 -9.99 -11.36
N GLU A 134 5.70 -10.94 -10.70
CA GLU A 134 5.08 -11.74 -9.65
C GLU A 134 4.84 -10.92 -8.37
N LEU A 135 5.76 -10.06 -7.97
CA LEU A 135 5.61 -9.18 -6.81
C LEU A 135 4.45 -8.20 -7.02
N GLU A 136 4.30 -7.69 -8.24
CA GLU A 136 3.15 -6.89 -8.66
C GLU A 136 1.88 -7.70 -8.49
N GLU A 137 1.75 -8.88 -9.11
CA GLU A 137 0.53 -9.66 -9.00
C GLU A 137 0.22 -10.08 -7.55
N TYR A 138 1.22 -10.52 -6.80
CA TYR A 138 1.10 -10.86 -5.38
C TYR A 138 0.55 -9.66 -4.57
N CYS A 139 1.15 -8.49 -4.75
CA CYS A 139 0.75 -7.25 -4.10
C CYS A 139 -0.70 -6.85 -4.46
N ARG A 140 -1.15 -7.13 -5.70
CA ARG A 140 -2.51 -6.87 -6.19
C ARG A 140 -3.52 -7.82 -5.54
N LEU A 141 -3.26 -9.13 -5.59
CA LEU A 141 -4.14 -10.18 -5.06
C LEU A 141 -4.38 -10.05 -3.56
N LYS A 142 -3.41 -9.50 -2.84
CA LYS A 142 -3.57 -9.17 -1.41
C LYS A 142 -4.67 -8.15 -1.11
N LYS A 143 -5.03 -7.32 -2.09
CA LYS A 143 -5.83 -6.11 -1.88
C LYS A 143 -7.06 -5.99 -2.77
N VAL A 144 -7.14 -6.72 -3.89
CA VAL A 144 -8.32 -6.71 -4.78
C VAL A 144 -9.57 -7.16 -4.02
N ASP A 145 -10.68 -6.44 -4.10
CA ASP A 145 -11.92 -6.77 -3.38
C ASP A 145 -11.70 -7.16 -1.91
N VAL A 146 -10.90 -6.37 -1.18
CA VAL A 146 -10.40 -6.75 0.17
C VAL A 146 -11.51 -7.00 1.20
N THR A 147 -12.74 -6.55 0.93
CA THR A 147 -13.90 -6.80 1.78
C THR A 147 -14.55 -8.17 1.54
N SER A 148 -14.15 -8.88 0.49
CA SER A 148 -14.71 -10.16 0.07
C SER A 148 -13.89 -11.35 0.58
N ASP A 149 -14.57 -12.46 0.84
CA ASP A 149 -13.93 -13.70 1.30
C ASP A 149 -13.38 -14.57 0.16
N LEU A 150 -12.66 -13.94 -0.77
CA LEU A 150 -12.07 -14.63 -1.92
C LEU A 150 -10.81 -15.39 -1.52
N GLU A 151 -10.68 -16.61 -2.06
CA GLU A 151 -9.42 -17.36 -2.14
C GLU A 151 -8.88 -17.26 -3.56
N LEU A 152 -7.73 -16.61 -3.72
CA LEU A 152 -7.11 -16.33 -5.01
C LEU A 152 -5.89 -17.22 -5.18
N LYS A 153 -5.60 -17.67 -6.40
CA LYS A 153 -4.45 -18.52 -6.68
C LYS A 153 -3.44 -17.80 -7.54
N MET A 154 -2.16 -18.08 -7.30
CA MET A 154 -1.05 -17.55 -8.08
C MET A 154 0.03 -18.63 -8.22
N THR A 155 0.62 -18.75 -9.40
CA THR A 155 1.84 -19.52 -9.60
C THR A 155 3.04 -18.62 -9.34
N CYS A 156 3.92 -19.03 -8.44
CA CYS A 156 5.11 -18.29 -8.04
C CYS A 156 6.38 -19.04 -8.44
N ASN A 157 7.34 -18.34 -9.03
CA ASN A 157 8.69 -18.82 -9.26
C ASN A 157 9.63 -18.49 -8.09
N PHE A 158 9.17 -17.70 -7.12
CA PHE A 158 9.93 -17.27 -5.95
C PHE A 158 9.22 -17.64 -4.65
N ASP A 159 9.99 -17.95 -3.61
CA ASP A 159 9.45 -18.21 -2.27
C ASP A 159 9.05 -16.90 -1.57
N PHE A 160 7.85 -16.41 -1.87
CA PHE A 160 7.33 -15.18 -1.25
C PHE A 160 7.14 -15.28 0.27
N ALA A 161 6.98 -16.48 0.84
CA ALA A 161 6.89 -16.65 2.28
C ALA A 161 8.25 -16.38 2.93
N ALA A 162 9.31 -16.98 2.40
CA ALA A 162 10.68 -16.74 2.88
C ALA A 162 11.16 -15.30 2.62
N ILE A 163 10.80 -14.70 1.48
CA ILE A 163 11.10 -13.29 1.20
C ILE A 163 10.38 -12.36 2.18
N LYS A 164 9.11 -12.65 2.53
CA LYS A 164 8.33 -11.89 3.51
C LYS A 164 8.98 -11.92 4.90
N GLU A 165 9.54 -13.06 5.33
CA GLU A 165 10.26 -13.18 6.61
C GLU A 165 11.46 -12.22 6.69
N GLN A 166 12.04 -11.88 5.54
CA GLN A 166 13.14 -10.91 5.42
C GLN A 166 12.66 -9.49 5.10
N ALA A 167 11.36 -9.21 5.33
CA ALA A 167 10.71 -7.93 5.03
C ALA A 167 10.95 -7.46 3.59
N TYR A 168 11.02 -8.40 2.64
CA TYR A 168 11.24 -8.18 1.22
C TYR A 168 12.56 -7.46 0.86
N ALA A 169 13.47 -7.31 1.83
CA ALA A 169 14.73 -6.59 1.67
C ALA A 169 15.91 -7.52 1.39
N VAL A 170 15.75 -8.39 0.39
CA VAL A 170 16.71 -9.42 -0.01
C VAL A 170 16.83 -9.52 -1.52
N ASP A 171 17.90 -10.17 -1.98
CA ASP A 171 18.05 -10.52 -3.39
C ASP A 171 17.04 -11.64 -3.74
N PRO A 172 16.01 -11.37 -4.57
CA PRO A 172 15.00 -12.37 -4.88
C PRO A 172 15.58 -13.59 -5.61
N ARG A 173 16.73 -13.46 -6.29
CA ARG A 173 17.36 -14.55 -7.02
C ARG A 173 17.81 -15.69 -6.10
N SER A 174 18.15 -15.38 -4.85
CA SER A 174 18.48 -16.36 -3.81
C SER A 174 17.27 -17.17 -3.33
N PHE A 175 16.06 -16.74 -3.66
CA PHE A 175 14.79 -17.37 -3.27
C PHE A 175 14.01 -17.92 -4.48
N LYS A 176 14.67 -18.03 -5.63
CA LYS A 176 14.08 -18.66 -6.81
C LYS A 176 13.87 -20.16 -6.54
N LEU A 177 12.66 -20.63 -6.80
CA LEU A 177 12.31 -22.03 -6.66
C LEU A 177 12.90 -22.85 -7.83
N LEU A 178 13.17 -24.13 -7.56
CA LEU A 178 13.58 -25.07 -8.61
C LEU A 178 12.47 -25.28 -9.63
N GLU A 179 11.23 -25.34 -9.16
CA GLU A 179 10.01 -25.46 -9.97
C GLU A 179 8.96 -24.48 -9.45
N PRO A 180 8.12 -23.89 -10.32
CA PRO A 180 7.05 -23.00 -9.89
C PRO A 180 6.08 -23.69 -8.92
N SER A 181 5.62 -22.95 -7.91
CA SER A 181 4.68 -23.44 -6.89
C SER A 181 3.38 -22.66 -6.95
N GLU A 182 2.24 -23.34 -6.85
CA GLU A 182 0.94 -22.68 -6.70
C GLU A 182 0.70 -22.32 -5.23
N VAL A 183 0.41 -21.06 -4.97
CA VAL A 183 0.02 -20.56 -3.65
C VAL A 183 -1.43 -20.07 -3.67
N THR A 184 -2.10 -20.20 -2.51
CA THR A 184 -3.42 -19.60 -2.30
C THR A 184 -3.27 -18.35 -1.43
N ILE A 185 -3.92 -17.26 -1.81
CA ILE A 185 -3.92 -15.97 -1.14
C ILE A 185 -5.35 -15.71 -0.64
N CYS A 186 -5.53 -15.68 0.68
CA CYS A 186 -6.84 -15.55 1.32
C CYS A 186 -6.75 -14.76 2.63
N HIS A 187 -7.91 -14.31 3.13
CA HIS A 187 -8.00 -13.75 4.48
C HIS A 187 -7.88 -14.87 5.53
N SER A 188 -7.22 -14.58 6.65
CA SER A 188 -7.27 -15.43 7.84
C SER A 188 -8.68 -15.44 8.43
N LYS A 189 -8.97 -16.39 9.31
CA LYS A 189 -10.28 -16.45 9.99
C LYS A 189 -10.56 -15.16 10.78
N GLU A 190 -9.55 -14.65 11.48
CA GLU A 190 -9.63 -13.41 12.26
C GLU A 190 -9.88 -12.20 11.36
N GLN A 191 -9.25 -12.14 10.17
CA GLN A 191 -9.50 -11.09 9.19
C GLN A 191 -10.94 -11.13 8.69
N LYS A 192 -11.45 -12.31 8.34
CA LYS A 192 -12.84 -12.50 7.88
C LYS A 192 -13.85 -12.02 8.93
N GLU A 193 -13.65 -12.41 10.20
CA GLU A 193 -14.53 -12.00 11.31
C GLU A 193 -14.49 -10.49 11.53
N MET A 194 -13.29 -9.89 11.52
CA MET A 194 -13.12 -8.44 11.66
C MET A 194 -13.79 -7.68 10.51
N ILE A 195 -13.52 -8.07 9.26
CA ILE A 195 -14.08 -7.43 8.06
C ILE A 195 -15.60 -7.54 8.08
N LYS A 196 -16.16 -8.72 8.38
CA LYS A 196 -17.60 -8.92 8.48
C LYS A 196 -18.24 -8.04 9.55
N GLY A 197 -17.60 -7.90 10.72
CA GLY A 197 -18.09 -7.01 11.77
C GLY A 197 -18.15 -5.55 11.31
N TYR A 198 -17.12 -5.08 10.62
CA TYR A 198 -17.07 -3.74 10.07
C TYR A 198 -18.10 -3.48 8.97
N LEU A 199 -18.28 -4.44 8.05
CA LEU A 199 -19.29 -4.36 6.99
C LEU A 199 -20.71 -4.36 7.58
N HIS A 200 -20.96 -5.13 8.65
CA HIS A 200 -22.24 -5.10 9.34
C HIS A 200 -22.52 -3.73 9.98
N GLN A 201 -21.49 -3.10 10.54
CA GLN A 201 -21.63 -1.81 11.22
C GLN A 201 -21.76 -0.62 10.27
N TYR A 202 -20.96 -0.59 9.20
CA TYR A 202 -20.81 0.59 8.33
C TYR A 202 -21.37 0.40 6.92
N GLY A 203 -21.74 -0.83 6.54
CA GLY A 203 -22.24 -1.14 5.20
C GLY A 203 -21.14 -1.19 4.14
N THR A 204 -21.56 -1.23 2.88
CA THR A 204 -20.72 -1.38 1.68
C THR A 204 -20.69 -0.14 0.78
N THR A 205 -21.31 0.97 1.22
CA THR A 205 -21.22 2.25 0.50
C THR A 205 -19.81 2.81 0.59
N LEU A 206 -19.42 3.73 -0.31
CA LEU A 206 -18.08 4.33 -0.28
C LEU A 206 -17.78 5.05 1.05
N ASP A 207 -18.78 5.73 1.64
CA ASP A 207 -18.66 6.31 3.00
C ASP A 207 -18.44 5.21 4.05
N GLY A 208 -19.23 4.13 3.99
CA GLY A 208 -19.09 2.98 4.87
C GLY A 208 -17.69 2.37 4.80
N LEU A 209 -17.22 2.07 3.59
CA LEU A 209 -15.87 1.58 3.31
C LEU A 209 -14.80 2.57 3.80
N GLY A 210 -15.05 3.87 3.67
CA GLY A 210 -14.17 4.90 4.18
C GLY A 210 -14.03 4.87 5.70
N ARG A 211 -15.14 4.70 6.43
CA ARG A 211 -15.11 4.50 7.88
C ARG A 211 -14.33 3.25 8.25
N ILE A 212 -14.47 2.15 7.52
CA ILE A 212 -13.69 0.92 7.74
C ILE A 212 -12.20 1.20 7.58
N LEU A 213 -11.81 1.82 6.47
CA LEU A 213 -10.42 2.14 6.14
C LEU A 213 -9.76 3.02 7.20
N MET A 214 -10.50 3.98 7.78
CA MET A 214 -9.99 4.86 8.84
C MET A 214 -9.93 4.17 10.22
N ARG A 215 -10.73 3.13 10.46
CA ARG A 215 -10.77 2.40 11.75
C ARG A 215 -9.77 1.26 11.81
N VAL A 216 -9.46 0.64 10.67
CA VAL A 216 -8.51 -0.47 10.62
C VAL A 216 -7.09 0.07 10.51
N TYR A 217 -6.39 0.08 11.65
CA TYR A 217 -5.00 0.49 11.72
C TYR A 217 -4.07 -0.66 12.18
N PRO A 218 -2.94 -0.89 11.49
CA PRO A 218 -2.61 -0.36 10.16
C PRO A 218 -3.50 -0.98 9.07
N THR A 219 -3.67 -0.27 7.94
CA THR A 219 -4.52 -0.71 6.80
C THR A 219 -4.19 -2.11 6.31
N LYS A 220 -2.91 -2.52 6.35
CA LYS A 220 -2.47 -3.87 5.97
C LYS A 220 -3.10 -5.02 6.74
N ARG A 221 -3.79 -4.77 7.87
CA ARG A 221 -4.61 -5.77 8.56
C ARG A 221 -5.79 -6.25 7.73
N LEU A 222 -6.21 -5.48 6.72
CA LEU A 222 -7.20 -5.91 5.74
C LEU A 222 -6.63 -6.90 4.72
N PHE A 223 -5.32 -6.92 4.48
CA PHE A 223 -4.76 -7.58 3.30
C PHE A 223 -4.65 -9.09 3.48
N ARG A 224 -5.02 -9.84 2.45
CA ARG A 224 -4.85 -11.31 2.40
C ARG A 224 -3.40 -11.71 2.60
N GLN A 225 -3.20 -12.97 2.98
CA GLN A 225 -1.88 -13.58 3.15
C GLN A 225 -1.84 -14.91 2.38
N ILE A 226 -0.64 -15.47 2.22
CA ILE A 226 -0.47 -16.83 1.69
C ILE A 226 -1.08 -17.80 2.71
N LYS A 227 -2.02 -18.62 2.28
CA LYS A 227 -2.65 -19.70 3.06
C LYS A 227 -1.55 -20.61 3.60
N ASP A 228 -1.59 -20.85 4.91
CA ASP A 228 -0.60 -21.66 5.64
C ASP A 228 0.83 -21.08 5.71
N GLY A 229 1.09 -19.94 5.07
CA GLY A 229 2.38 -19.23 5.17
C GLY A 229 2.69 -18.72 6.58
N ASP A 230 1.66 -18.51 7.41
CA ASP A 230 1.81 -18.13 8.82
C ASP A 230 1.82 -19.35 9.77
N LEU A 231 1.58 -20.60 9.31
CA LEU A 231 1.61 -21.80 10.17
C LEU A 231 3.04 -22.23 10.57
N LYS A 232 4.09 -21.72 9.90
CA LYS A 232 5.48 -21.90 10.34
C LYS A 232 5.88 -20.99 11.52
N LEU A 233 4.99 -20.15 12.04
CA LEU A 233 5.27 -19.28 13.19
C LEU A 233 5.19 -19.97 14.57
N GLN A 234 4.91 -21.26 14.65
CA GLN A 234 4.98 -22.03 15.90
C GLN A 234 5.40 -23.49 15.69
N SER A 235 6.60 -23.74 15.15
CA SER A 235 7.38 -24.98 15.43
C SER A 235 8.61 -25.07 14.52
N SER A 236 9.67 -24.37 14.92
CA SER A 236 11.04 -24.86 14.80
C SER A 236 11.96 -23.83 15.44
N GLY A 237 11.95 -23.82 16.78
CA GLY A 237 13.15 -23.44 17.51
C GLY A 237 14.22 -24.46 17.14
N ILE A 238 14.97 -24.17 16.08
CA ILE A 238 16.26 -24.80 15.85
C ILE A 238 17.18 -24.19 16.90
N GLU A 239 17.67 -25.06 17.79
CA GLU A 239 18.67 -24.76 18.80
C GLU A 239 19.83 -23.98 18.16
N VAL A 240 19.97 -22.70 18.52
CA VAL A 240 21.22 -21.99 18.32
C VAL A 240 22.14 -22.48 19.42
N SER A 241 23.01 -23.44 19.07
CA SER A 241 24.14 -23.85 19.91
C SER A 241 24.93 -22.60 20.31
N SER A 242 25.01 -22.38 21.61
CA SER A 242 25.82 -21.35 22.25
C SER A 242 27.28 -21.47 21.82
N VAL A 243 27.74 -20.56 20.95
CA VAL A 243 29.17 -20.32 20.79
C VAL A 243 29.57 -19.35 21.91
N GLU A 244 30.29 -19.91 22.87
CA GLU A 244 30.90 -19.23 24.01
C GLU A 244 31.70 -18.00 23.53
N ARG A 245 31.32 -16.82 24.02
CA ARG A 245 32.25 -15.69 24.06
C ARG A 245 33.11 -15.85 25.30
N HIS A 246 34.34 -16.31 25.11
CA HIS A 246 35.38 -16.19 26.14
C HIS A 246 35.62 -14.71 26.47
N PRO A 247 35.69 -14.34 27.76
CA PRO A 247 36.17 -13.04 28.17
C PRO A 247 37.69 -13.07 28.24
N THR A 248 38.37 -12.02 27.78
CA THR A 248 39.68 -11.71 28.33
C THR A 248 39.99 -10.23 28.25
N PHE A 249 40.43 -9.75 29.40
CA PHE A 249 40.86 -8.42 29.77
C PHE A 249 42.14 -8.01 29.03
N GLN A 250 42.24 -6.74 28.64
CA GLN A 250 43.20 -5.75 29.18
C GLN A 250 42.84 -4.36 28.65
#